data_AF-A0A3L7Q5Z2-F1
#
_entry.id   AF-A0A3L7Q5Z2-F1
#
_cell.length_a   1.000
_cell.length_b   1.000
_cell.length_c   1.000
_cell.angle_alpha   90.00
_cell.angle_beta   90.00
_cell.angle_gamma   90.00
#
_symmetry.space_group_name_H-M   'P 1'
#
loop_
_entity.id
_entity.type
_entity.pdbx_description
1 polymer ?
#
loop_
_entity_poly.entity_id
_entity_poly.type
_entity_poly.pdbx_seq_one_letter_code
_entity_poly.pdbx_strand_id
1 'polypeptide(L)'
;MPQATFAHEGANINFTPTSAVAAGDVIVQADLVGVACRPLAANEPGALAVTGVYEFLKATNVAYTVGTFLYWDDTNNIVTATVTGNKLIGKVTKAAATTDTTVRIRMSQ
;
A
#
# COMPACT_ATOMS: atom_id res chain seq x y z
N MET A 1 -28.68 -19.83 -10.21
CA MET A 1 -27.70 -19.99 -9.11
C MET A 1 -27.08 -18.63 -8.85
N PRO A 2 -26.92 -18.19 -7.59
CA PRO A 2 -26.28 -16.92 -7.30
C PRO A 2 -24.81 -16.94 -7.74
N GLN A 3 -24.35 -15.89 -8.42
CA GLN A 3 -23.00 -15.79 -8.99
C GLN A 3 -21.95 -15.29 -7.98
N ALA A 4 -22.37 -14.59 -6.92
CA ALA A 4 -21.50 -14.10 -5.85
C ALA A 4 -22.30 -13.94 -4.55
N THR A 5 -21.61 -14.08 -3.42
CA THR A 5 -22.13 -13.81 -2.07
C THR A 5 -21.20 -12.84 -1.36
N PHE A 6 -21.74 -11.88 -0.63
CA PHE A 6 -20.96 -10.93 0.14
C PHE A 6 -20.16 -11.65 1.23
N ALA A 7 -18.84 -11.41 1.28
CA ALA A 7 -17.96 -12.00 2.29
C ALA A 7 -17.59 -11.00 3.39
N HIS A 8 -17.09 -9.81 3.02
CA HIS A 8 -16.75 -8.74 3.96
C HIS A 8 -16.66 -7.39 3.22
N GLU A 9 -16.52 -6.30 3.98
CA GLU A 9 -16.31 -4.95 3.43
C GLU A 9 -14.97 -4.80 2.67
N GLY A 10 -14.03 -5.74 2.86
CA GLY A 10 -12.75 -5.74 2.16
C GLY A 10 -11.77 -4.69 2.66
N ALA A 11 -12.05 -4.01 3.79
CA ALA A 11 -11.14 -3.03 4.37
C ALA A 11 -9.81 -3.66 4.81
N ASN A 12 -9.91 -4.89 5.32
CA ASN A 12 -8.79 -5.67 5.79
C ASN A 12 -8.83 -7.07 5.18
N ILE A 13 -7.71 -7.48 4.58
CA ILE A 13 -7.54 -8.80 3.98
C ILE A 13 -6.69 -9.65 4.91
N ASN A 14 -7.14 -10.89 5.16
CA ASN A 14 -6.42 -11.84 5.98
C ASN A 14 -5.11 -12.23 5.30
N PHE A 15 -4.01 -12.10 6.04
CA PHE A 15 -2.67 -12.39 5.56
C PHE A 15 -1.86 -13.05 6.66
N THR A 16 -1.24 -14.19 6.34
CA THR A 16 -0.29 -14.85 7.23
C THR A 16 1.11 -14.62 6.67
N PRO A 17 1.94 -13.78 7.30
CA PRO A 17 3.28 -13.54 6.82
C PRO A 17 4.20 -14.73 7.13
N THR A 18 5.14 -15.01 6.23
CA THR A 18 6.17 -16.03 6.42
C THR A 18 7.32 -15.54 7.32
N SER A 19 7.46 -14.23 7.48
CA SER A 19 8.48 -13.56 8.30
C SER A 19 7.83 -12.49 9.16
N ALA A 20 8.51 -12.00 10.20
CA ALA A 20 7.95 -10.93 11.03
C ALA A 20 7.79 -9.65 10.19
N VAL A 21 6.61 -9.04 10.26
CA VAL A 21 6.25 -7.80 9.54
C VAL A 21 5.99 -6.72 10.59
N ALA A 22 6.59 -5.55 10.44
CA ALA A 22 6.38 -4.43 11.35
C ALA A 22 5.07 -3.68 11.03
N ALA A 23 4.57 -2.90 11.98
CA ALA A 23 3.47 -2.00 11.68
C ALA A 23 3.93 -0.91 10.69
N GLY A 24 3.13 -0.68 9.65
CA GLY A 24 3.42 0.26 8.57
C GLY A 24 4.14 -0.37 7.37
N ASP A 25 4.60 -1.62 7.48
CA ASP A 25 5.20 -2.31 6.34
C ASP A 25 4.17 -2.56 5.24
N VAL A 26 4.62 -2.37 4.01
CA VAL A 26 3.82 -2.60 2.81
C VAL A 26 4.10 -4.00 2.32
N ILE A 27 3.04 -4.79 2.18
CA ILE A 27 3.10 -6.16 1.69
C ILE A 27 2.39 -6.22 0.36
N VAL A 28 3.07 -6.80 -0.63
CA VAL A 28 2.53 -7.04 -1.97
C VAL A 28 2.21 -8.53 -2.14
N GLN A 29 0.93 -8.86 -2.27
CA GLN A 29 0.44 -10.18 -2.63
C GLN A 29 0.08 -10.21 -4.12
N ALA A 30 1.03 -10.57 -4.97
CA ALA A 30 0.93 -10.50 -6.43
C ALA A 30 0.66 -9.06 -6.93
N ASP A 31 -0.60 -8.67 -7.09
CA ASP A 31 -1.01 -7.30 -7.45
C ASP A 31 -1.73 -6.57 -6.32
N LEU A 32 -2.07 -7.27 -5.23
CA LEU A 32 -2.73 -6.70 -4.07
C LEU A 32 -1.69 -6.10 -3.13
N VAL A 33 -1.69 -4.78 -2.99
CA VAL A 33 -0.86 -4.03 -2.05
C VAL A 33 -1.65 -3.77 -0.77
N GLY A 34 -1.12 -4.21 0.36
CA GLY A 34 -1.69 -4.00 1.68
C GLY A 34 -0.68 -3.42 2.66
N VAL A 35 -1.15 -2.71 3.68
CA VAL A 35 -0.31 -2.15 4.75
C VAL A 35 -0.61 -2.87 6.06
N ALA A 36 0.43 -3.32 6.77
CA ALA A 36 0.27 -3.94 8.08
C ALA A 36 -0.09 -2.88 9.14
N CYS A 37 -1.31 -2.93 9.69
CA CYS A 37 -1.72 -1.96 10.73
C CYS A 37 -1.12 -2.27 12.12
N ARG A 38 -0.66 -3.50 12.34
CA ARG A 38 -0.05 -3.97 13.58
C ARG A 38 1.18 -4.80 13.24
N PRO A 39 2.15 -4.94 14.18
CA PRO A 39 3.21 -5.92 13.98
C PRO A 39 2.60 -7.32 13.92
N LEU A 40 3.08 -8.11 12.96
CA LEU A 40 2.65 -9.49 12.73
C LEU A 40 3.85 -10.40 12.91
N ALA A 41 3.76 -11.35 13.83
CA ALA A 41 4.78 -12.37 13.98
C ALA A 41 4.75 -13.35 12.79
N ALA A 42 5.90 -13.95 12.49
CA ALA A 42 5.98 -14.97 11.46
C ALA A 42 5.03 -16.14 11.77
N ASN A 43 4.29 -16.59 10.75
CA ASN A 43 3.31 -17.69 10.83
C ASN A 43 2.08 -17.41 11.71
N GLU A 44 1.83 -16.16 12.10
CA GLU A 44 0.63 -15.78 12.85
C GLU A 44 -0.42 -15.15 11.91
N PRO A 45 -1.71 -15.53 12.00
CA PRO A 45 -2.75 -14.92 11.17
C PRO A 45 -2.89 -13.42 11.47
N GLY A 46 -2.69 -12.65 10.41
CA GLY A 46 -2.73 -11.20 10.39
C GLY A 46 -3.80 -10.63 9.49
N ALA A 47 -3.85 -9.30 9.46
CA ALA A 47 -4.71 -8.56 8.56
C ALA A 47 -3.94 -7.37 7.98
N LEU A 48 -4.01 -7.21 6.66
CA LEU A 48 -3.47 -6.08 5.93
C LEU A 48 -4.61 -5.12 5.60
N ALA A 49 -4.41 -3.83 5.85
CA ALA A 49 -5.32 -2.81 5.35
C ALA A 49 -5.05 -2.55 3.87
N VAL A 50 -6.09 -2.70 3.05
CA VAL A 50 -6.05 -2.45 1.61
C VAL A 50 -6.86 -1.20 1.22
N THR A 51 -7.59 -0.63 2.18
CA THR A 51 -8.33 0.61 2.04
C THR A 51 -7.82 1.65 3.01
N GLY A 52 -8.01 2.93 2.66
CA GLY A 52 -7.67 4.05 3.53
C GLY A 52 -6.68 4.99 2.89
N VAL A 53 -6.21 5.94 3.71
CA VAL A 53 -5.27 6.96 3.31
C VAL A 53 -4.04 6.83 4.19
N TYR A 54 -2.92 6.46 3.59
CA TYR A 54 -1.66 6.22 4.27
C TYR A 54 -0.57 7.18 3.78
N GLU A 55 0.42 7.41 4.62
CA GLU A 55 1.61 8.19 4.26
C GLU A 55 2.73 7.22 3.90
N PHE A 56 3.17 7.27 2.65
CA PHE A 56 4.25 6.44 2.15
C PHE A 56 5.52 7.26 1.97
N LEU A 57 6.67 6.62 2.14
CA LEU A 57 7.97 7.21 1.82
C LEU A 57 8.12 7.35 0.31
N LYS A 58 8.71 8.47 -0.12
CA LYS A 58 9.03 8.71 -1.54
C LYS A 58 10.50 9.05 -1.73
N ALA A 59 10.95 8.97 -2.97
CA ALA A 59 12.26 9.47 -3.37
C ALA A 59 12.42 10.97 -3.03
N THR A 60 13.62 11.34 -2.60
CA THR A 60 14.00 12.74 -2.39
C THR A 60 13.98 13.49 -3.72
N ASN A 61 13.72 14.80 -3.67
CA ASN A 61 13.65 15.68 -4.85
C ASN A 61 12.56 15.36 -5.87
N VAL A 62 11.57 14.52 -5.53
CA VAL A 62 10.40 14.26 -6.39
C VAL A 62 9.19 14.96 -5.81
N ALA A 63 8.43 15.70 -6.62
CA ALA A 63 7.15 16.27 -6.22
C ALA A 63 5.99 15.49 -6.85
N TYR A 64 4.91 15.33 -6.10
CA TYR A 64 3.69 14.68 -6.57
C TYR A 64 2.48 15.58 -6.35
N THR A 65 1.63 15.67 -7.36
CA THR A 65 0.38 16.43 -7.31
C THR A 65 -0.79 15.53 -6.94
N VAL A 66 -1.83 16.12 -6.35
CA VAL A 66 -3.07 15.42 -5.99
C VAL A 66 -3.68 14.76 -7.24
N GLY A 67 -4.13 13.51 -7.10
CA GLY A 67 -4.74 12.74 -8.18
C GLY A 67 -3.75 11.93 -9.03
N THR A 68 -2.44 12.13 -8.85
CA THR A 68 -1.42 11.31 -9.54
C THR A 68 -1.50 9.87 -9.07
N PHE A 69 -1.45 8.93 -10.02
CA PHE A 69 -1.32 7.51 -9.72
C PHE A 69 0.11 7.20 -9.29
N LEU A 70 0.24 6.56 -8.13
CA LEU A 70 1.52 6.13 -7.59
C LEU A 70 1.55 4.62 -7.43
N TYR A 71 2.76 4.09 -7.58
CA TYR A 71 3.08 2.69 -7.58
C TYR A 71 4.08 2.39 -6.46
N TRP A 72 4.02 1.18 -5.92
CA TRP A 72 4.96 0.65 -4.95
C TRP A 72 6.17 0.06 -5.65
N ASP A 73 7.35 0.55 -5.29
CA ASP A 73 8.64 -0.04 -5.66
C ASP A 73 9.12 -0.91 -4.50
N ASP A 74 9.00 -2.23 -4.69
CA ASP A 74 9.40 -3.25 -3.70
C ASP A 74 10.92 -3.38 -3.56
N THR A 75 11.68 -2.90 -4.55
CA THR A 75 13.15 -2.94 -4.51
C THR A 75 13.68 -1.87 -3.58
N ASN A 76 13.14 -0.65 -3.69
CA ASN A 76 13.59 0.50 -2.91
C ASN A 76 12.72 0.79 -1.68
N ASN A 77 11.60 0.08 -1.51
CA ASN A 77 10.61 0.29 -0.45
C ASN A 77 10.09 1.74 -0.39
N ILE A 78 9.85 2.33 -1.57
CA ILE A 78 9.36 3.70 -1.73
C ILE A 78 8.28 3.75 -2.80
N VAL A 79 7.55 4.87 -2.85
CA VAL A 79 6.57 5.12 -3.90
C VAL A 79 7.16 5.87 -5.09
N THR A 80 6.75 5.43 -6.27
CA THR A 80 7.22 5.94 -7.56
C THR A 80 6.05 6.17 -8.51
N ALA A 81 6.23 7.08 -9.48
CA ALA A 81 5.29 7.26 -10.59
C ALA A 81 5.57 6.27 -11.75
N THR A 82 6.62 5.45 -11.65
CA THR A 82 6.98 4.48 -12.67
C THR A 82 6.02 3.30 -12.66
N VAL A 83 5.32 3.07 -13.77
CA VAL A 83 4.34 1.98 -13.93
C VAL A 83 5.03 0.62 -14.10
N THR A 84 6.06 0.57 -14.95
CA THR A 84 6.67 -0.70 -15.37
C THR A 84 7.35 -1.40 -14.21
N GLY A 85 6.89 -2.62 -13.90
CA GLY A 85 7.45 -3.47 -12.84
C GLY A 85 6.97 -3.16 -11.43
N ASN A 86 6.20 -2.08 -11.23
CA ASN A 86 5.72 -1.64 -9.92
C ASN A 86 4.21 -1.88 -9.77
N LYS A 87 3.74 -1.95 -8.52
CA LYS A 87 2.35 -2.29 -8.22
C LYS A 87 1.53 -1.06 -7.90
N LEU A 88 0.34 -0.95 -8.49
CA LEU A 88 -0.51 0.21 -8.27
C LEU A 88 -0.98 0.25 -6.82
N ILE A 89 -0.72 1.36 -6.13
CA ILE A 89 -1.23 1.58 -4.77
C ILE A 89 -2.55 2.34 -4.84
N GLY A 90 -2.55 3.44 -5.60
CA GLY A 90 -3.70 4.33 -5.74
C GLY A 90 -3.30 5.76 -6.07
N LYS A 91 -4.02 6.72 -5.50
CA LYS A 91 -3.95 8.14 -5.89
C LYS A 91 -3.49 9.04 -4.75
N VAL A 92 -2.68 10.04 -5.08
CA VAL A 92 -2.24 11.07 -4.14
C VAL A 92 -3.44 11.89 -3.66
N THR A 93 -3.60 12.03 -2.34
CA THR A 93 -4.66 12.85 -1.72
C THR A 93 -4.18 14.22 -1.28
N LYS A 94 -2.88 14.36 -1.00
CA LYS A 94 -2.24 15.62 -0.62
C LYS A 94 -0.96 15.79 -1.43
N ALA A 95 -0.79 16.95 -2.07
CA ALA A 95 0.42 17.26 -2.82
C ALA A 95 1.64 17.16 -1.90
N ALA A 96 2.71 16.55 -2.40
CA ALA A 96 3.98 16.41 -1.69
C ALA A 96 5.05 17.22 -2.43
N ALA A 97 5.64 18.20 -1.77
CA ALA A 97 6.72 19.04 -2.30
C ALA A 97 8.04 18.28 -2.37
N THR A 98 9.00 18.75 -3.17
CA THR A 98 10.32 18.08 -3.32
C THR A 98 11.09 17.87 -2.02
N THR A 99 10.82 18.68 -0.99
CA THR A 99 11.41 18.61 0.35
C THR A 99 10.73 17.61 1.28
N ASP A 100 9.51 17.20 0.97
CA ASP A 100 8.78 16.25 1.81
C ASP A 100 9.39 14.86 1.65
N THR A 101 9.48 14.10 2.74
CA THR A 101 9.96 12.71 2.72
C THR A 101 8.82 11.72 2.51
N THR A 102 7.58 12.15 2.71
CA THR A 102 6.38 11.32 2.58
C THR A 102 5.38 11.90 1.59
N VAL A 103 4.50 11.05 1.09
CA VAL A 103 3.34 11.43 0.28
C VAL A 103 2.12 10.67 0.77
N ARG A 104 0.99 11.37 0.82
CA ARG A 104 -0.27 10.79 1.28
C ARG A 104 -1.04 10.21 0.10
N ILE A 105 -1.33 8.92 0.16
CA ILE A 105 -1.95 8.16 -0.92
C ILE A 105 -3.21 7.49 -0.40
N ARG A 106 -4.32 7.64 -1.12
CA ARG A 106 -5.50 6.81 -0.95
C ARG A 106 -5.27 5.50 -1.67
N MET A 107 -5.24 4.41 -0.92
CA MET A 107 -5.16 3.07 -1.48
C MET A 107 -6.46 2.75 -2.24
N SER A 108 -6.30 2.21 -3.44
CA SER A 108 -7.38 1.70 -4.25
C SER A 108 -6.91 0.37 -4.84
N GLN A 109 -7.21 -0.70 -4.10
CA GLN A 109 -7.02 -2.08 -4.52
C GLN A 109 -8.29 -2.60 -5.19
#